data_AF-A0AAV5YUM4-F1
#
_entry.id   AF-A0AAV5YUM4-F1
#
_cell.length_a   1.000
_cell.length_b   1.000
_cell.length_c   1.000
_cell.angle_alpha   90.00
_cell.angle_beta   90.00
_cell.angle_gamma   90.00
#
_symmetry.space_group_name_H-M   'P 1'
#
loop_
_entity.id
_entity.type
_entity.pdbx_description
1 polymer ?
#
loop_
_entity_poly.entity_id
_entity_poly.type
_entity_poly.pdbx_seq_one_letter_code
_entity_poly.pdbx_strand_id
1 'polypeptide(L)'
;GIHVNLLSLRRDIKPPAQPSAEEKQYLDDLAKWQREETGYQWIQGTRPQTLAFGLSDSPAGLAAWIVEKFRAWSDCGGDVERRFTKDELLTNVMIYWVTGSINASFWPYYARFHTPWPIADGQRIEVPTGYAAFPKEIVRPPRAWAERMYNITRWTDMPAGGHFAAMEEPAALAADLRAFFREYR
;
A
#
# COMPACT_ATOMS: atom_id res chain seq x y z
N GLY A 1 2.68 18.50 -9.52
CA GLY A 1 3.36 17.45 -8.74
C GLY A 1 2.46 16.23 -8.59
N ILE A 2 2.98 15.15 -8.03
CA ILE A 2 2.22 13.98 -7.56
C ILE A 2 2.19 13.96 -6.03
N HIS A 3 1.13 13.42 -5.44
CA HIS A 3 1.05 13.21 -3.99
C HIS A 3 0.70 11.75 -3.73
N VAL A 4 1.46 11.11 -2.85
CA VAL A 4 1.31 9.69 -2.53
C VAL A 4 1.34 9.48 -1.01
N ASN A 5 0.64 8.47 -0.53
CA ASN A 5 0.71 7.96 0.84
C ASN A 5 1.32 6.54 0.90
N LEU A 6 1.61 5.94 -0.25
CA LEU A 6 2.37 4.71 -0.39
C LEU A 6 3.47 4.90 -1.43
N LEU A 7 4.72 4.73 -1.02
CA LEU A 7 5.87 4.77 -1.94
C LEU A 7 6.07 3.40 -2.58
N SER A 8 5.89 3.33 -3.90
CA SER A 8 6.24 2.14 -4.68
C SER A 8 7.75 2.13 -4.94
N LEU A 9 8.52 1.59 -3.99
CA LEU A 9 9.96 1.33 -4.17
C LEU A 9 10.20 -0.11 -4.62
N ARG A 10 11.29 -0.32 -5.37
CA ARG A 10 11.82 -1.68 -5.60
C ARG A 10 12.18 -2.28 -4.24
N ARG A 11 11.75 -3.52 -4.03
CA ARG A 11 11.94 -4.28 -2.78
C ARG A 11 13.10 -5.29 -2.86
N ASP A 12 13.70 -5.39 -4.03
CA ASP A 12 14.84 -6.23 -4.39
C ASP A 12 16.12 -5.39 -4.59
N ILE A 13 16.11 -4.12 -4.19
CA ILE A 13 17.31 -3.27 -4.21
C ILE A 13 18.38 -3.90 -3.31
N LYS A 14 19.58 -4.07 -3.86
CA LYS A 14 20.72 -4.57 -3.09
C LYS A 14 21.00 -3.61 -1.93
N PRO A 15 20.98 -4.09 -0.68
CA PRO A 15 21.25 -3.24 0.47
C PRO A 15 22.68 -2.68 0.40
N PRO A 16 22.94 -1.50 1.00
CA PRO A 16 24.29 -0.98 1.12
C PRO A 16 25.19 -1.96 1.89
N ALA A 17 26.49 -1.94 1.62
CA ALA A 17 27.45 -2.84 2.27
C ALA A 17 27.48 -2.66 3.81
N GLN A 18 27.17 -1.46 4.29
CA GLN A 18 27.03 -1.13 5.70
C GLN A 18 25.74 -0.31 5.90
N PRO A 19 24.60 -0.96 6.16
CA PRO A 19 23.35 -0.24 6.39
C PRO A 19 23.38 0.51 7.73
N SER A 20 22.73 1.67 7.76
CA SER A 20 22.40 2.35 9.01
C SER A 20 21.47 1.50 9.88
N ALA A 21 21.29 1.87 11.16
CA ALA A 21 20.34 1.18 12.04
C ALA A 21 18.90 1.22 11.50
N GLU A 22 18.49 2.35 10.90
CA GLU A 22 17.18 2.52 10.26
C GLU A 22 17.04 1.63 9.02
N GLU A 23 18.05 1.60 8.16
CA GLU A 23 18.06 0.75 6.95
C GLU A 23 18.03 -0.74 7.32
N LYS A 24 18.75 -1.13 8.37
CA LYS A 24 18.72 -2.51 8.88
C LYS A 24 17.34 -2.89 9.39
N GLN A 25 16.73 -2.05 10.24
CA GLN A 25 15.38 -2.28 10.75
C GLN A 25 14.37 -2.42 9.60
N TYR A 26 14.44 -1.53 8.61
CA TYR A 26 13.60 -1.60 7.42
C TYR A 26 13.77 -2.91 6.65
N LEU A 27 15.00 -3.38 6.45
CA LEU A 27 15.28 -4.64 5.77
C LEU A 27 14.72 -5.85 6.52
N ASP A 28 14.83 -5.85 7.86
CA ASP A 28 14.28 -6.91 8.70
C ASP A 28 12.74 -6.94 8.62
N ASP A 29 12.10 -5.77 8.69
CA ASP A 29 10.65 -5.62 8.55
C ASP A 29 10.17 -6.04 7.15
N LEU A 30 10.89 -5.62 6.10
CA LEU A 30 10.60 -5.98 4.72
C LEU A 30 10.72 -7.49 4.51
N ALA A 31 11.76 -8.13 5.05
CA ALA A 31 11.95 -9.57 4.93
C ALA A 31 10.86 -10.36 5.67
N LYS A 32 10.43 -9.90 6.84
CA LYS A 32 9.29 -10.49 7.56
C LYS A 32 8.00 -10.34 6.75
N TRP A 33 7.71 -9.14 6.27
CA TRP A 33 6.52 -8.87 5.45
C TRP A 33 6.51 -9.72 4.17
N GLN A 34 7.63 -9.83 3.47
CA GLN A 34 7.75 -10.68 2.27
C GLN A 34 7.40 -12.14 2.56
N ARG A 35 7.84 -12.68 3.70
CA ARG A 35 7.56 -14.09 4.06
C ARG A 35 6.12 -14.33 4.48
N GLU A 36 5.56 -13.46 5.32
CA GLU A 36 4.29 -13.75 6.01
C GLU A 36 3.07 -13.12 5.31
N GLU A 37 3.23 -11.95 4.66
CA GLU A 37 2.10 -11.10 4.27
C GLU A 37 1.84 -11.05 2.77
N THR A 38 2.74 -11.61 1.94
CA THR A 38 2.64 -11.51 0.46
C THR A 38 1.88 -12.65 -0.21
N GLY A 39 1.33 -13.61 0.55
CA GLY A 39 0.60 -14.76 0.00
C GLY A 39 -0.51 -14.34 -0.97
N TYR A 40 -1.31 -13.32 -0.61
CA TYR A 40 -2.36 -12.76 -1.48
C TYR A 40 -1.79 -12.25 -2.81
N GLN A 41 -0.67 -11.54 -2.76
CA GLN A 41 0.00 -10.96 -3.93
C GLN A 41 0.53 -12.07 -4.85
N TRP A 42 1.08 -13.15 -4.30
CA TRP A 42 1.58 -14.28 -5.08
C TRP A 42 0.48 -15.01 -5.83
N ILE A 43 -0.62 -15.36 -5.16
CA ILE A 43 -1.71 -16.10 -5.82
C ILE A 43 -2.42 -15.23 -6.87
N GLN A 44 -2.65 -13.95 -6.58
CA GLN A 44 -3.25 -13.00 -7.53
C GLN A 44 -2.31 -12.73 -8.71
N GLY A 45 -1.00 -12.67 -8.46
CA GLY A 45 0.02 -12.45 -9.48
C GLY A 45 0.27 -13.65 -10.40
N THR A 46 -0.14 -14.87 -10.03
CA THR A 46 0.20 -16.09 -10.78
C THR A 46 -1.02 -16.85 -11.31
N ARG A 47 -2.11 -16.92 -10.55
CA ARG A 47 -3.35 -17.65 -10.91
C ARG A 47 -4.59 -16.81 -10.57
N PRO A 48 -4.70 -15.56 -11.08
CA PRO A 48 -5.79 -14.64 -10.73
C PRO A 48 -7.17 -15.23 -10.99
N GLN A 49 -7.35 -15.82 -12.18
CA GLN A 49 -8.63 -16.41 -12.60
C GLN A 49 -9.06 -17.58 -11.70
N THR A 50 -8.13 -18.44 -11.29
CA THR A 50 -8.44 -19.61 -10.45
C THR A 50 -8.92 -19.18 -9.07
N LEU A 51 -8.23 -18.24 -8.43
CA LEU A 51 -8.64 -17.69 -7.13
C LEU A 51 -10.02 -17.02 -7.22
N ALA A 52 -10.28 -16.29 -8.31
CA ALA A 52 -11.50 -15.52 -8.47
C ALA A 52 -12.78 -16.38 -8.44
N PHE A 53 -12.75 -17.64 -8.91
CA PHE A 53 -13.92 -18.52 -8.83
C PHE A 53 -14.38 -18.73 -7.38
N GLY A 54 -13.46 -19.05 -6.47
CA GLY A 54 -13.81 -19.27 -5.06
C GLY A 54 -14.32 -18.01 -4.35
N LEU A 55 -13.74 -16.85 -4.67
CA LEU A 55 -14.14 -15.57 -4.08
C LEU A 55 -15.42 -15.00 -4.69
N SER A 56 -15.77 -15.36 -5.92
CA SER A 56 -17.02 -14.94 -6.57
C SER A 56 -18.21 -15.81 -6.16
N ASP A 57 -17.96 -17.06 -5.74
CA ASP A 57 -19.01 -18.00 -5.32
C ASP A 57 -19.39 -17.84 -3.84
N SER A 58 -18.46 -17.37 -3.00
CA SER A 58 -18.67 -17.25 -1.54
C SER A 58 -18.54 -15.81 -1.06
N PRO A 59 -19.64 -15.13 -0.65
CA PRO A 59 -19.56 -13.77 -0.10
C PRO A 59 -18.82 -13.74 1.24
N ALA A 60 -18.89 -14.81 2.03
CA ALA A 60 -18.10 -14.94 3.25
C ALA A 60 -16.61 -15.11 2.95
N GLY A 61 -16.26 -15.87 1.90
CA GLY A 61 -14.89 -16.01 1.43
C GLY A 61 -14.32 -14.68 0.93
N LEU A 62 -15.09 -13.93 0.14
CA LEU A 62 -14.72 -12.58 -0.31
C LEU A 62 -14.51 -11.62 0.87
N ALA A 63 -15.45 -11.59 1.82
CA ALA A 63 -15.36 -10.74 3.00
C ALA A 63 -14.10 -11.06 3.83
N ALA A 64 -13.82 -12.34 4.08
CA ALA A 64 -12.61 -12.75 4.81
C ALA A 64 -11.33 -12.32 4.06
N TRP A 65 -11.30 -12.49 2.73
CA TRP A 65 -10.16 -12.11 1.89
C TRP A 65 -9.85 -10.61 1.92
N ILE A 66 -10.87 -9.76 1.95
CA ILE A 66 -10.73 -8.30 1.96
C ILE A 66 -10.51 -7.77 3.38
N VAL A 67 -11.34 -8.17 4.34
CA VAL A 67 -11.33 -7.61 5.70
C VAL A 67 -10.07 -7.98 6.48
N GLU A 68 -9.43 -9.11 6.17
CA GLU A 68 -8.12 -9.43 6.74
C GLU A 68 -7.10 -8.33 6.43
N LYS A 69 -7.13 -7.73 5.23
CA LYS A 69 -6.24 -6.62 4.86
C LYS A 69 -6.57 -5.32 5.59
N PHE A 70 -7.85 -5.01 5.77
CA PHE A 70 -8.27 -3.91 6.65
C PHE A 70 -7.75 -4.09 8.07
N ARG A 71 -7.81 -5.31 8.61
CA ARG A 71 -7.31 -5.60 9.95
C ARG A 71 -5.78 -5.52 10.05
N ALA A 72 -5.06 -6.01 9.05
CA ALA A 72 -3.60 -6.12 9.09
C ALA A 72 -2.88 -4.79 8.74
N TRP A 73 -3.45 -3.98 7.84
CA TRP A 73 -2.77 -2.82 7.26
C TRP A 73 -3.23 -1.48 7.84
N SER A 74 -4.10 -1.50 8.85
CA SER A 74 -4.65 -0.29 9.46
C SER A 74 -4.12 -0.09 10.88
N ASP A 75 -4.22 1.14 11.36
CA ASP A 75 -3.87 1.52 12.73
C ASP A 75 -4.96 1.15 13.74
N CYS A 76 -5.38 -0.11 13.73
CA CYS A 76 -6.49 -0.62 14.53
C CYS A 76 -6.05 -1.61 15.62
N GLY A 77 -4.75 -1.93 15.68
CA GLY A 77 -4.19 -2.86 16.69
C GLY A 77 -4.77 -4.28 16.60
N GLY A 78 -5.24 -4.70 15.42
CA GLY A 78 -5.87 -6.00 15.21
C GLY A 78 -7.36 -6.06 15.53
N ASP A 79 -7.96 -4.97 16.02
CA ASP A 79 -9.40 -4.80 16.23
C ASP A 79 -9.93 -3.84 15.15
N VAL A 80 -10.37 -4.40 14.02
CA VAL A 80 -10.71 -3.63 12.81
C VAL A 80 -11.82 -2.60 13.04
N GLU A 81 -12.74 -2.90 13.96
CA GLU A 81 -13.89 -2.03 14.26
C GLU A 81 -13.50 -0.76 15.02
N ARG A 82 -12.26 -0.64 15.51
CA ARG A 82 -11.73 0.62 16.07
C ARG A 82 -11.49 1.69 15.02
N ARG A 83 -11.27 1.31 13.76
CA ARG A 83 -10.96 2.23 12.66
C ARG A 83 -12.04 2.26 11.59
N PHE A 84 -12.83 1.20 11.46
CA PHE A 84 -13.86 1.11 10.44
C PHE A 84 -15.14 0.54 11.02
N THR A 85 -16.26 1.19 10.76
CA THR A 85 -17.58 0.62 11.05
C THR A 85 -17.82 -0.63 10.19
N LYS A 86 -18.73 -1.50 10.64
CA LYS A 86 -19.17 -2.65 9.83
C LYS A 86 -19.76 -2.21 8.49
N ASP A 87 -20.49 -1.10 8.47
CA ASP A 87 -21.09 -0.57 7.25
C ASP A 87 -20.03 -0.12 6.24
N GLU A 88 -18.93 0.51 6.68
CA GLU A 88 -17.81 0.86 5.78
C GLU A 88 -17.13 -0.38 5.20
N LEU A 89 -16.85 -1.39 6.04
CA LEU A 89 -16.24 -2.64 5.62
C LEU A 89 -17.15 -3.39 4.65
N LEU A 90 -18.43 -3.56 5.00
CA LEU A 90 -19.42 -4.23 4.17
C LEU A 90 -19.69 -3.46 2.89
N THR A 91 -19.69 -2.12 2.92
CA THR A 91 -19.81 -1.31 1.69
C THR A 91 -18.65 -1.60 0.75
N ASN A 92 -17.41 -1.66 1.25
CA ASN A 92 -16.25 -2.02 0.44
C ASN A 92 -16.40 -3.43 -0.16
N VAL A 93 -16.73 -4.43 0.66
CA VAL A 93 -16.96 -5.81 0.20
C VAL A 93 -18.08 -5.87 -0.83
N MET A 94 -19.18 -5.14 -0.61
CA MET A 94 -20.34 -5.13 -1.50
C MET A 94 -20.01 -4.50 -2.85
N ILE A 95 -19.14 -3.49 -2.92
CA ILE A 95 -18.65 -2.97 -4.21
C ILE A 95 -18.02 -4.10 -5.03
N TYR A 96 -17.16 -4.94 -4.44
CA TYR A 96 -16.58 -6.09 -5.14
C TYR A 96 -17.62 -7.14 -5.51
N TRP A 97 -18.52 -7.46 -4.56
CA TRP A 97 -19.53 -8.50 -4.73
C TRP A 97 -20.53 -8.18 -5.84
N VAL A 98 -21.20 -7.03 -5.77
CA VAL A 98 -22.30 -6.69 -6.70
C VAL A 98 -21.82 -6.38 -8.11
N THR A 99 -20.55 -5.94 -8.25
CA THR A 99 -19.96 -5.66 -9.56
C THR A 99 -19.26 -6.88 -10.16
N GLY A 100 -19.05 -7.95 -9.40
CA GLY A 100 -18.24 -9.10 -9.82
C GLY A 100 -16.78 -8.74 -10.12
N SER A 101 -16.27 -7.64 -9.54
CA SER A 101 -14.97 -7.06 -9.92
C SER A 101 -13.76 -7.71 -9.25
N ILE A 102 -13.95 -8.71 -8.37
CA ILE A 102 -12.83 -9.36 -7.68
C ILE A 102 -11.80 -9.95 -8.64
N ASN A 103 -12.25 -10.60 -9.73
CA ASN A 103 -11.36 -11.11 -10.77
C ASN A 103 -10.58 -9.98 -11.47
N ALA A 104 -11.29 -8.95 -11.95
CA ALA A 104 -10.70 -7.82 -12.64
C ALA A 104 -9.63 -7.11 -11.78
N SER A 105 -9.87 -7.03 -10.47
CA SER A 105 -8.97 -6.41 -9.50
C SER A 105 -7.61 -7.11 -9.33
N PHE A 106 -7.49 -8.38 -9.75
CA PHE A 106 -6.25 -9.15 -9.63
C PHE A 106 -5.28 -8.95 -10.80
N TRP A 107 -5.76 -8.49 -11.95
CA TRP A 107 -4.93 -8.33 -13.15
C TRP A 107 -3.76 -7.35 -13.01
N PRO A 108 -3.84 -6.25 -12.24
CA PRO A 108 -2.67 -5.43 -11.92
C PRO A 108 -1.53 -6.21 -11.24
N TYR A 109 -1.85 -7.17 -10.36
CA TYR A 109 -0.83 -8.04 -9.75
C TYR A 109 -0.19 -8.96 -10.77
N TYR A 110 -1.00 -9.59 -11.63
CA TYR A 110 -0.51 -10.45 -12.71
C TYR A 110 0.40 -9.67 -13.67
N ALA A 111 -0.04 -8.50 -14.13
CA ALA A 111 0.74 -7.63 -14.99
C ALA A 111 2.07 -7.22 -14.32
N ARG A 112 2.06 -6.82 -13.05
CA ARG A 112 3.26 -6.45 -12.30
C ARG A 112 4.26 -7.61 -12.17
N PHE A 113 3.80 -8.84 -12.04
CA PHE A 113 4.67 -10.02 -11.98
C PHE A 113 5.27 -10.42 -13.32
N HIS A 114 4.60 -10.08 -14.42
CA HIS A 114 4.98 -10.49 -15.77
C HIS A 114 5.52 -9.32 -16.62
N THR A 115 5.80 -8.17 -16.00
CA THR A 115 6.39 -6.99 -16.66
C THR A 115 7.60 -6.46 -15.89
N PRO A 116 8.59 -5.86 -16.57
CA PRO A 116 9.71 -5.18 -15.90
C PRO A 116 9.22 -4.10 -14.92
N TRP A 117 10.05 -3.76 -13.93
CA TRP A 117 9.72 -2.68 -13.00
C TRP A 117 9.56 -1.36 -13.77
N PRO A 118 8.52 -0.54 -13.50
CA PRO A 118 8.22 0.63 -14.32
C PRO A 118 9.26 1.75 -14.19
N ILE A 119 10.05 1.76 -13.12
CA ILE A 119 11.14 2.72 -12.90
C ILE A 119 12.46 2.00 -13.19
N ALA A 120 13.08 2.27 -14.34
CA ALA A 120 14.33 1.60 -14.68
C ALA A 120 15.45 1.86 -13.65
N ASP A 121 16.42 0.96 -13.60
CA ASP A 121 17.51 1.03 -12.62
C ASP A 121 18.29 2.34 -12.76
N GLY A 122 18.51 3.00 -11.62
CA GLY A 122 19.17 4.31 -11.58
C GLY A 122 18.30 5.47 -12.08
N GLN A 123 17.06 5.24 -12.49
CA GLN A 123 16.10 6.30 -12.80
C GLN A 123 15.35 6.75 -11.55
N ARG A 124 14.93 8.02 -11.59
CA ARG A 124 14.20 8.70 -10.52
C ARG A 124 12.95 9.34 -11.11
N ILE A 125 11.86 9.36 -10.34
CA ILE A 125 10.66 10.14 -10.65
C ILE A 125 10.98 11.62 -10.39
N GLU A 126 11.21 12.38 -11.44
CA GLU A 126 11.58 13.80 -11.36
C GLU A 126 10.38 14.73 -11.07
N VAL A 127 9.16 14.22 -11.21
CA VAL A 127 7.94 14.98 -10.88
C VAL A 127 7.97 15.35 -9.40
N PRO A 128 7.77 16.63 -9.02
CA PRO A 128 7.72 17.03 -7.62
C PRO A 128 6.70 16.18 -6.86
N THR A 129 7.15 15.54 -5.79
CA THR A 129 6.42 14.51 -5.06
C THR A 129 6.18 14.94 -3.62
N GLY A 130 4.92 14.98 -3.22
CA GLY A 130 4.51 15.04 -1.82
C GLY A 130 4.28 13.64 -1.26
N TYR A 131 4.79 13.37 -0.07
CA TYR A 131 4.61 12.09 0.62
C TYR A 131 4.05 12.30 2.02
N ALA A 132 2.92 11.63 2.29
CA ALA A 132 2.31 11.51 3.60
C ALA A 132 2.70 10.17 4.24
N ALA A 133 3.60 10.20 5.22
CA ALA A 133 4.17 9.02 5.87
C ALA A 133 3.28 8.56 7.04
N PHE A 134 2.32 7.68 6.76
CA PHE A 134 1.45 7.09 7.78
C PHE A 134 2.19 6.03 8.63
N PRO A 135 2.04 6.04 9.97
CA PRO A 135 2.86 5.22 10.86
C PRO A 135 2.53 3.72 10.78
N LYS A 136 1.39 3.31 10.22
CA LYS A 136 1.01 1.90 10.04
C LYS A 136 0.89 1.47 8.58
N GLU A 137 1.47 2.22 7.65
CA GLU A 137 1.60 1.79 6.25
C GLU A 137 2.37 0.45 6.16
N ILE A 138 2.00 -0.38 5.19
CA ILE A 138 2.46 -1.76 4.99
C ILE A 138 3.99 -1.84 4.95
N VAL A 139 4.61 -0.90 4.22
CA VAL A 139 6.06 -0.81 4.06
C VAL A 139 6.47 0.66 4.18
N ARG A 140 7.38 0.95 5.10
CA ARG A 140 7.85 2.31 5.39
C ARG A 140 9.35 2.40 5.14
N PRO A 141 9.75 2.74 3.90
CA PRO A 141 11.16 2.84 3.58
C PRO A 141 11.83 4.04 4.26
N PRO A 142 13.13 3.95 4.57
CA PRO A 142 13.91 5.09 5.02
C PRO A 142 13.82 6.23 4.01
N ARG A 143 13.76 7.47 4.51
CA ARG A 143 13.65 8.65 3.66
C ARG A 143 14.77 8.73 2.63
N ALA A 144 15.99 8.36 3.00
CA ALA A 144 17.15 8.31 2.11
C ALA A 144 16.97 7.35 0.90
N TRP A 145 16.15 6.30 1.03
CA TRP A 145 15.86 5.38 -0.08
C TRP A 145 14.74 5.94 -0.96
N ALA A 146 13.72 6.52 -0.33
CA ALA A 146 12.63 7.17 -1.02
C ALA A 146 13.14 8.33 -1.92
N GLU A 147 14.04 9.16 -1.41
CA GLU A 147 14.62 10.30 -2.14
C GLU A 147 15.49 9.89 -3.34
N ARG A 148 16.02 8.66 -3.35
CA ARG A 148 16.73 8.11 -4.52
C ARG A 148 15.80 7.80 -5.69
N MET A 149 14.54 7.45 -5.40
CA MET A 149 13.55 7.06 -6.42
C MET A 149 12.55 8.18 -6.74
N TYR A 150 12.36 9.15 -5.85
CA TYR A 150 11.39 10.23 -6.02
C TYR A 150 12.02 11.60 -5.75
N ASN A 151 11.63 12.60 -6.53
CA ASN A 151 11.86 14.01 -6.25
C ASN A 151 10.90 14.49 -5.14
N ILE A 152 11.20 14.10 -3.90
CA ILE A 152 10.38 14.44 -2.74
C ILE A 152 10.59 15.91 -2.38
N THR A 153 9.58 16.74 -2.64
CA THR A 153 9.58 18.17 -2.28
C THR A 153 8.81 18.44 -0.99
N ARG A 154 7.98 17.48 -0.55
CA ARG A 154 7.28 17.52 0.74
C ARG A 154 7.25 16.14 1.37
N TRP A 155 7.72 16.03 2.61
CA TRP A 155 7.60 14.82 3.44
C TRP A 155 6.87 15.20 4.71
N THR A 156 5.77 14.52 5.04
CA THR A 156 4.98 14.79 6.24
C THR A 156 4.80 13.51 7.03
N ASP A 157 5.38 13.46 8.23
CA ASP A 157 5.16 12.37 9.19
C ASP A 157 3.78 12.54 9.82
N MET A 158 2.90 11.57 9.57
CA MET A 158 1.52 11.62 10.07
C MET A 158 1.45 11.09 11.50
N PRO A 159 0.58 11.65 12.37
CA PRO A 159 0.53 11.28 13.78
C PRO A 159 -0.12 9.91 14.03
N ALA A 160 -1.01 9.46 13.14
CA ALA A 160 -1.79 8.22 13.25
C ALA A 160 -2.21 7.74 11.85
N GLY A 161 -2.77 6.52 11.77
CA GLY A 161 -3.31 5.93 10.55
C GLY A 161 -2.36 4.95 9.84
N GLY A 162 -2.92 4.14 8.95
CA GLY A 162 -2.22 3.12 8.18
C GLY A 162 -2.43 3.25 6.68
N HIS A 163 -2.55 2.10 6.01
CA HIS A 163 -2.65 2.01 4.56
C HIS A 163 -3.88 2.70 3.99
N PHE A 164 -5.01 2.64 4.71
CA PHE A 164 -6.28 3.20 4.25
C PHE A 164 -6.42 4.65 4.72
N ALA A 165 -5.39 5.47 4.51
CA ALA A 165 -5.26 6.83 5.01
C ALA A 165 -6.50 7.71 4.82
N ALA A 166 -7.15 7.62 3.65
CA ALA A 166 -8.35 8.41 3.35
C ALA A 166 -9.57 8.00 4.18
N MET A 167 -9.63 6.74 4.63
CA MET A 167 -10.69 6.23 5.51
C MET A 167 -10.31 6.42 6.99
N GLU A 168 -9.04 6.21 7.36
CA GLU A 168 -8.59 6.27 8.74
C GLU A 168 -8.40 7.71 9.25
N GLU A 169 -7.81 8.58 8.43
CA GLU A 169 -7.41 9.95 8.80
C GLU A 169 -7.73 10.96 7.68
N PRO A 170 -9.00 11.06 7.23
CA PRO A 170 -9.40 11.85 6.06
C PRO A 170 -8.98 13.33 6.16
N ALA A 171 -9.10 13.92 7.36
CA ALA A 171 -8.78 15.32 7.58
C ALA A 171 -7.27 15.59 7.46
N ALA A 172 -6.43 14.70 8.00
CA ALA A 172 -4.98 14.82 7.93
C ALA A 172 -4.48 14.68 6.48
N LEU A 173 -4.96 13.66 5.76
CA LEU A 173 -4.63 13.47 4.34
C LEU A 173 -5.08 14.65 3.48
N ALA A 174 -6.32 15.13 3.68
CA ALA A 174 -6.84 16.27 2.93
C ALA A 174 -6.07 17.58 3.21
N ALA A 175 -5.67 17.81 4.47
CA ALA A 175 -4.86 18.97 4.83
C ALA A 175 -3.49 18.93 4.16
N ASP A 176 -2.85 17.76 4.11
CA ASP A 176 -1.54 17.59 3.49
C ASP A 176 -1.58 17.72 1.96
N LEU A 177 -2.60 17.13 1.31
CA LEU A 177 -2.88 17.32 -0.11
C LEU A 177 -3.04 18.82 -0.45
N ARG A 178 -3.85 19.55 0.34
CA ARG A 178 -4.05 21.00 0.13
C ARG A 178 -2.77 21.80 0.37
N ALA A 179 -1.95 21.42 1.34
CA ALA A 179 -0.66 22.05 1.58
C ALA A 179 0.27 21.87 0.39
N PHE A 180 0.44 20.63 -0.09
CA PHE A 180 1.25 20.31 -1.25
C PHE A 180 0.81 21.05 -2.52
N PHE A 181 -0.47 20.96 -2.88
CA PHE A 181 -0.96 21.53 -4.13
C PHE A 181 -1.10 23.05 -4.12
N ARG A 182 -1.03 23.72 -2.96
CA ARG A 182 -1.00 25.19 -2.90
C ARG A 182 0.26 25.79 -3.53
N GLU A 183 1.35 25.04 -3.58
CA GLU A 183 2.62 25.48 -4.19
C GLU A 183 2.62 25.38 -5.72
N TYR A 184 1.59 24.75 -6.33
CA TYR A 184 1.49 24.51 -7.78
C TYR A 184 0.22 25.12 -8.39
N ARG A 185 -0.44 26.04 -7.68
CA ARG A 185 -1.62 26.78 -8.13
C ARG A 185 -1.24 28.16 -8.66
#